data_AF-A0A956AY58-F1
#
_entry.id   AF-A0A956AY58-F1
#
_cell.length_a   1.000
_cell.length_b   1.000
_cell.length_c   1.000
_cell.angle_alpha   90.00
_cell.angle_beta   90.00
_cell.angle_gamma   90.00
#
_symmetry.space_group_name_H-M   'P 1'
#
loop_
_entity.id
_entity.type
_entity.pdbx_description
1 polymer ?
#
loop_
_entity_poly.entity_id
_entity_poly.type
_entity_poly.pdbx_seq_one_letter_code
_entity_poly.pdbx_strand_id
1 'polypeptide(L)'
;MPSVLRAGFISAWAAALAVACVPQGGGGGEVITPPDQGVRADGGGGGAGGAPMQDMRVPLDMAPVPQCANGVDDDDDGLIDLRDPGCGSAADDDESDDPPPPACANGEDDDGDGFIDFPEDPGCGSDQDDDEGDDVAPLPQCLDGTDNDGDGYVDLADPGCASAADPRESDPEERPVCANGLDDDSDG
;
A
#
# COMPACT_ATOMS: atom_id res chain seq x y z
N MET A 1 -27.12 -39.31 -44.84
CA MET A 1 -26.78 -40.42 -43.93
C MET A 1 -26.75 -39.82 -42.53
N PRO A 2 -27.75 -40.07 -41.67
CA PRO A 2 -27.77 -39.55 -40.31
C PRO A 2 -26.98 -40.51 -39.40
N SER A 3 -25.87 -40.04 -38.83
CA SER A 3 -25.19 -40.76 -37.75
C SER A 3 -25.83 -40.39 -36.44
N VAL A 4 -26.67 -41.32 -35.97
CA VAL A 4 -27.13 -41.44 -34.58
C VAL A 4 -26.00 -42.10 -33.78
N LEU A 5 -25.75 -41.68 -32.54
CA LEU A 5 -25.17 -42.40 -31.38
C LEU A 5 -24.52 -41.36 -30.44
N ARG A 6 -24.65 -41.34 -29.11
CA ARG A 6 -25.39 -42.14 -28.14
C ARG A 6 -25.23 -41.44 -26.77
N ALA A 7 -26.23 -41.54 -25.93
CA ALA A 7 -26.27 -41.04 -24.55
C ALA A 7 -25.21 -41.67 -23.61
N GLY A 8 -24.91 -41.00 -22.50
CA GLY A 8 -24.15 -41.57 -21.38
C GLY A 8 -23.86 -40.59 -20.23
N PHE A 9 -24.89 -40.27 -19.44
CA PHE A 9 -24.76 -39.69 -18.09
C PHE A 9 -24.23 -40.76 -17.12
N ILE A 10 -23.19 -40.42 -16.34
CA ILE A 10 -22.78 -40.98 -15.02
C ILE A 10 -21.52 -40.19 -14.61
N SER A 11 -21.21 -39.84 -13.36
CA SER A 11 -21.86 -39.91 -12.07
C SER A 11 -21.04 -39.03 -11.13
N ALA A 12 -21.70 -38.47 -10.13
CA ALA A 12 -21.19 -37.84 -8.92
C ALA A 12 -19.69 -38.08 -8.58
N TRP A 13 -18.93 -36.99 -8.42
CA TRP A 13 -17.76 -36.98 -7.56
C TRP A 13 -18.16 -36.39 -6.22
N ALA A 14 -18.39 -37.29 -5.26
CA ALA A 14 -18.57 -36.94 -3.86
C ALA A 14 -17.21 -36.84 -3.16
N ALA A 15 -17.04 -35.72 -2.48
CA ALA A 15 -16.26 -35.43 -1.27
C ALA A 15 -15.11 -36.36 -0.83
N ALA A 16 -13.96 -35.75 -0.59
CA ALA A 16 -13.17 -36.05 0.61
C ALA A 16 -12.46 -34.77 1.09
N LEU A 17 -13.04 -34.12 2.11
CA LEU A 17 -12.29 -33.26 3.02
C LEU A 17 -11.28 -34.14 3.75
N ALA A 18 -9.98 -33.88 3.58
CA ALA A 18 -8.95 -34.38 4.47
C ALA A 18 -8.42 -33.21 5.30
N VAL A 19 -8.97 -33.06 6.50
CA VAL A 19 -8.36 -32.26 7.58
C VAL A 19 -7.09 -32.99 8.00
N ALA A 20 -5.94 -32.47 7.58
CA ALA A 20 -4.63 -32.96 8.03
C ALA A 20 -4.26 -32.23 9.33
N CYS A 21 -4.30 -32.97 10.44
CA CYS A 21 -3.74 -32.55 11.72
C CYS A 21 -2.21 -32.65 11.64
N VAL A 22 -1.49 -31.52 11.72
CA VAL A 22 -0.03 -31.50 11.85
C VAL A 22 0.33 -31.61 13.34
N PRO A 23 1.14 -32.60 13.74
CA PRO A 23 1.61 -32.72 15.12
C PRO A 23 2.68 -31.67 15.46
N GLN A 24 2.52 -31.08 16.65
CA GLN A 24 3.52 -30.26 17.34
C GLN A 24 4.78 -31.05 17.70
N GLY A 25 5.94 -30.46 17.43
CA GLY A 25 7.23 -30.71 18.09
C GLY A 25 8.09 -29.47 17.82
N GLY A 26 8.74 -28.80 18.76
CA GLY A 26 9.35 -29.25 20.00
C GLY A 26 10.86 -29.03 19.88
N GLY A 27 11.40 -28.05 20.59
CA GLY A 27 12.83 -27.69 20.66
C GLY A 27 13.03 -26.22 20.27
N GLY A 28 13.43 -25.31 21.16
CA GLY A 28 14.53 -25.43 22.12
C GLY A 28 15.71 -24.66 21.52
N GLY A 29 15.92 -23.44 21.98
CA GLY A 29 16.85 -22.49 21.35
C GLY A 29 18.32 -22.84 21.52
N GLU A 30 19.16 -22.15 20.76
CA GLU A 30 20.52 -21.83 21.19
C GLU A 30 20.94 -20.50 20.58
N VAL A 31 21.20 -19.54 21.47
CA VAL A 31 21.79 -18.24 21.17
C VAL A 31 23.26 -18.49 20.89
N ILE A 32 23.71 -18.16 19.68
CA ILE A 32 25.11 -18.25 19.29
C ILE A 32 25.83 -17.04 19.90
N THR A 33 26.31 -17.16 21.13
CA THR A 33 27.26 -16.22 21.72
C THR A 33 28.67 -16.52 21.18
N PRO A 34 29.44 -15.51 20.74
CA PRO A 34 30.86 -15.68 20.45
C PRO A 34 31.64 -15.89 21.76
N PRO A 35 32.72 -16.69 21.75
CA PRO A 35 33.48 -17.02 22.94
C PRO A 35 34.29 -15.83 23.47
N ASP A 36 34.07 -15.57 24.76
CA ASP A 36 34.99 -14.91 25.67
C ASP A 36 36.40 -15.50 25.55
N GLN A 37 37.37 -14.66 25.20
CA GLN A 37 38.78 -14.90 25.46
C GLN A 37 39.32 -13.75 26.30
N GLY A 38 39.01 -13.82 27.61
CA GLY A 38 39.69 -13.03 28.61
C GLY A 38 41.19 -13.31 28.65
N VAL A 39 42.00 -12.30 28.29
CA VAL A 39 43.42 -12.25 28.66
C VAL A 39 43.58 -11.23 29.79
N ARG A 40 43.73 -11.77 31.00
CA ARG A 40 44.24 -11.04 32.17
C ARG A 40 45.76 -10.96 32.06
N ALA A 41 46.31 -9.75 32.14
CA ALA A 41 47.72 -9.52 32.41
C ALA A 41 47.85 -8.43 33.48
N ASP A 42 48.04 -8.87 34.72
CA ASP A 42 48.58 -8.06 35.80
C ASP A 42 50.07 -7.77 35.54
N GLY A 43 50.47 -6.50 35.61
CA GLY A 43 51.87 -6.11 35.49
C GLY A 43 52.10 -4.61 35.63
N GLY A 44 52.05 -4.11 36.85
CA GLY A 44 52.46 -2.73 37.17
C GLY A 44 53.98 -2.52 37.04
N GLY A 45 54.36 -1.35 36.55
CA GLY A 45 55.74 -0.88 36.50
C GLY A 45 55.80 0.63 36.31
N GLY A 46 56.01 1.36 37.40
CA GLY A 46 56.22 2.81 37.39
C GLY A 46 57.58 3.18 36.79
N GLY A 47 57.60 4.28 36.04
CA GLY A 47 58.82 4.85 35.47
C GLY A 47 58.57 6.30 35.05
N ALA A 48 58.82 7.23 35.98
CA ALA A 48 58.91 8.65 35.69
C ALA A 48 60.12 8.93 34.79
N GLY A 49 59.92 9.67 33.71
CA GLY A 49 60.99 10.07 32.79
C GLY A 49 60.40 10.86 31.63
N GLY A 50 60.45 12.18 31.74
CA GLY A 50 59.73 13.11 30.88
C GLY A 50 60.11 13.04 29.41
N ALA A 51 59.08 13.06 28.59
CA ALA A 51 58.98 13.96 27.45
C ALA A 51 57.53 14.49 27.49
N PRO A 52 57.28 15.80 27.35
CA PRO A 52 55.93 16.25 27.12
C PRO A 52 55.52 15.63 25.79
N MET A 53 54.62 14.64 25.83
CA MET A 53 53.69 14.47 24.72
C MET A 53 52.98 15.81 24.69
N GLN A 54 53.45 16.72 23.83
CA GLN A 54 52.70 17.89 23.52
C GLN A 54 51.43 17.36 22.89
N ASP A 55 50.43 17.25 23.76
CA ASP A 55 49.02 17.39 23.51
C ASP A 55 48.82 18.09 22.17
N MET A 56 48.74 17.30 21.09
CA MET A 56 48.17 17.76 19.84
C MET A 56 46.65 17.61 19.96
N ARG A 57 46.09 18.14 21.05
CA ARG A 57 44.72 18.60 21.04
C ARG A 57 44.70 19.81 20.13
N VAL A 58 44.30 19.55 18.90
CA VAL A 58 43.83 20.58 17.97
C VAL A 58 42.77 21.40 18.73
N PRO A 59 42.96 22.71 18.93
CA PRO A 59 41.97 23.54 19.59
C PRO A 59 40.65 23.50 18.81
N LEU A 60 39.57 23.28 19.57
CA LEU A 60 38.20 23.10 19.13
C LEU A 60 37.59 24.43 18.70
N ASP A 61 37.77 24.75 17.44
CA ASP A 61 36.85 25.58 16.69
C ASP A 61 36.77 25.06 15.23
N MET A 62 36.85 23.73 15.11
CA MET A 62 36.43 23.02 13.89
C MET A 62 34.94 23.29 13.76
N ALA A 63 34.56 24.09 12.76
CA ALA A 63 33.16 24.15 12.35
C ALA A 63 32.63 22.71 12.22
N PRO A 64 31.36 22.45 12.61
CA PRO A 64 30.77 21.13 12.39
C PRO A 64 31.01 20.76 10.92
N VAL A 65 31.50 19.54 10.69
CA VAL A 65 31.65 19.05 9.32
C VAL A 65 30.24 18.96 8.75
N PRO A 66 29.95 19.57 7.59
CA PRO A 66 28.63 19.53 6.97
C PRO A 66 28.16 18.08 6.78
N GLN A 67 26.85 17.81 6.88
CA GLN A 67 26.28 16.47 6.77
C GLN A 67 26.77 15.76 5.51
N CYS A 68 26.73 16.46 4.38
CA CYS A 68 27.18 15.99 3.07
C CYS A 68 28.70 15.74 2.90
N ALA A 69 29.49 15.79 3.98
CA ALA A 69 30.92 15.51 3.99
C ALA A 69 31.46 14.93 5.31
N ASN A 70 30.60 14.50 6.23
CA ASN A 70 31.01 14.02 7.55
C ASN A 70 31.21 12.49 7.62
N GLY A 71 30.84 11.75 6.56
CA GLY A 71 30.96 10.30 6.45
C GLY A 71 29.91 9.51 7.24
N VAL A 72 28.80 10.15 7.59
CA VAL A 72 27.60 9.58 8.24
C VAL A 72 26.45 9.70 7.24
N ASP A 73 25.47 8.82 7.39
CA ASP A 73 24.15 8.88 6.75
C ASP A 73 23.26 9.62 7.76
N ASP A 74 23.08 10.92 7.58
CA ASP A 74 22.40 11.80 8.54
C ASP A 74 20.87 11.77 8.41
N ASP A 75 20.32 11.27 7.30
CA ASP A 75 18.87 11.14 7.05
C ASP A 75 18.35 9.67 7.06
N ASP A 76 19.25 8.71 7.23
CA ASP A 76 19.02 7.26 7.33
C ASP A 76 18.44 6.61 6.05
N ASP A 77 18.71 7.16 4.85
CA ASP A 77 18.25 6.63 3.55
C ASP A 77 19.17 5.52 2.97
N GLY A 78 20.38 5.36 3.54
CA GLY A 78 21.40 4.39 3.15
C GLY A 78 22.47 4.90 2.19
N LEU A 79 22.42 6.17 1.80
CA LEU A 79 23.43 6.91 1.05
C LEU A 79 24.22 7.81 2.03
N ILE A 80 25.40 8.26 1.59
CA ILE A 80 26.35 8.96 2.46
C ILE A 80 27.04 10.07 1.66
N ASP A 81 27.09 11.25 2.24
CA ASP A 81 27.80 12.43 1.73
C ASP A 81 27.35 12.76 0.29
N LEU A 82 28.27 13.26 -0.55
CA LEU A 82 28.07 13.45 -2.00
C LEU A 82 27.66 12.22 -2.85
N ARG A 83 27.29 11.07 -2.26
CA ARG A 83 26.61 9.98 -2.98
C ARG A 83 25.09 10.09 -2.80
N ASP A 84 24.68 10.79 -1.76
CA ASP A 84 23.32 11.12 -1.43
C ASP A 84 22.72 12.15 -2.42
N PRO A 85 21.46 11.99 -2.88
CA PRO A 85 20.76 12.93 -3.76
C PRO A 85 20.34 14.23 -3.08
N GLY A 86 20.00 14.21 -1.78
CA GLY A 86 19.78 15.38 -0.94
C GLY A 86 21.03 16.27 -0.84
N CYS A 87 22.22 15.71 -1.04
CA CYS A 87 23.47 16.46 -1.05
C CYS A 87 23.76 17.23 -2.35
N GLY A 88 23.42 18.52 -2.40
CA GLY A 88 23.77 19.42 -3.50
C GLY A 88 25.27 19.75 -3.60
N SER A 89 26.00 19.72 -2.47
CA SER A 89 27.45 19.93 -2.43
C SER A 89 28.09 19.42 -1.14
N ALA A 90 29.43 19.27 -1.09
CA ALA A 90 30.12 18.87 0.14
C ALA A 90 30.13 19.96 1.24
N ALA A 91 29.67 21.16 0.93
CA ALA A 91 29.50 22.24 1.90
C ALA A 91 28.06 22.32 2.43
N ASP A 92 27.17 21.48 1.89
CA ASP A 92 25.76 21.41 2.27
C ASP A 92 25.61 20.73 3.62
N ASP A 93 24.77 21.30 4.48
CA ASP A 93 24.55 20.86 5.85
C ASP A 93 23.22 20.15 6.05
N ASP A 94 22.52 19.84 4.95
CA ASP A 94 21.30 19.05 4.90
C ASP A 94 21.49 17.89 3.91
N GLU A 95 21.39 16.66 4.40
CA GLU A 95 21.37 15.44 3.59
C GLU A 95 19.94 15.00 3.24
N SER A 96 18.90 15.71 3.70
CA SER A 96 17.52 15.28 3.48
C SER A 96 17.12 15.32 2.00
N ASP A 97 16.58 14.21 1.49
CA ASP A 97 15.95 14.14 0.18
C ASP A 97 14.76 15.11 0.02
N ASP A 98 14.63 15.71 -1.16
CA ASP A 98 13.44 16.44 -1.55
C ASP A 98 12.22 15.48 -1.55
N PRO A 99 11.05 15.90 -1.03
CA PRO A 99 9.85 15.07 -1.10
C PRO A 99 9.49 14.81 -2.57
N PRO A 100 8.90 13.64 -2.86
CA PRO A 100 8.41 13.37 -4.21
C PRO A 100 7.39 14.44 -4.62
N PRO A 101 7.31 14.76 -5.93
CA PRO A 101 6.27 15.66 -6.41
C PRO A 101 4.87 15.13 -6.07
N PRO A 102 3.90 16.02 -5.83
CA PRO A 102 2.51 15.66 -5.57
C PRO A 102 1.92 14.94 -6.79
N ALA A 103 0.89 14.09 -6.59
CA ALA A 103 0.28 13.28 -7.64
C ALA A 103 -0.05 14.11 -8.88
N CYS A 104 -0.70 15.26 -8.68
CA CYS A 104 -1.12 16.17 -9.74
C CYS A 104 0.00 16.98 -10.44
N ALA A 105 1.27 16.71 -10.15
CA ALA A 105 2.41 17.31 -10.82
C ALA A 105 3.62 16.36 -10.95
N ASN A 106 3.42 15.04 -10.83
CA ASN A 106 4.51 14.07 -10.87
C ASN A 106 4.77 13.51 -12.28
N GLY A 107 3.89 13.77 -13.25
CA GLY A 107 4.02 13.29 -14.63
C GLY A 107 3.52 11.87 -14.86
N GLU A 108 2.80 11.28 -13.91
CA GLU A 108 2.21 9.94 -13.96
C GLU A 108 0.69 10.02 -13.82
N ASP A 109 -0.04 9.12 -14.48
CA ASP A 109 -1.50 8.96 -14.34
C ASP A 109 -1.75 8.05 -13.12
N ASP A 110 -1.88 8.65 -11.94
CA ASP A 110 -1.98 7.96 -10.64
C ASP A 110 -3.37 7.33 -10.41
N ASP A 111 -4.43 7.85 -11.04
CA ASP A 111 -5.81 7.36 -10.89
C ASP A 111 -6.28 6.43 -12.05
N GLY A 112 -5.58 6.46 -13.19
CA GLY A 112 -5.77 5.59 -14.34
C GLY A 112 -6.90 6.00 -15.27
N ASP A 113 -7.38 7.24 -15.22
CA ASP A 113 -8.47 7.76 -16.06
C ASP A 113 -7.99 8.19 -17.46
N GLY A 114 -6.67 8.27 -17.66
CA GLY A 114 -5.99 8.63 -18.91
C GLY A 114 -5.64 10.11 -19.07
N PHE A 115 -5.91 10.93 -18.05
CA PHE A 115 -5.26 12.21 -17.83
C PHE A 115 -4.01 11.99 -16.95
N ILE A 116 -3.23 13.03 -16.62
CA ILE A 116 -1.86 12.83 -16.09
C ILE A 116 -1.53 13.81 -14.97
N ASP A 117 -1.88 15.09 -15.15
CA ASP A 117 -1.51 16.12 -14.19
C ASP A 117 -2.42 17.34 -14.40
N PHE A 118 -2.39 18.26 -13.44
CA PHE A 118 -2.96 19.58 -13.61
C PHE A 118 -2.30 20.35 -14.78
N PRO A 119 -3.06 21.10 -15.60
CA PRO A 119 -4.51 21.37 -15.55
C PRO A 119 -5.33 20.47 -16.47
N GLU A 120 -4.71 19.47 -17.09
CA GLU A 120 -5.39 18.59 -18.03
C GLU A 120 -6.23 17.54 -17.32
N ASP A 121 -5.81 17.13 -16.13
CA ASP A 121 -6.50 16.20 -15.24
C ASP A 121 -7.70 16.85 -14.51
N PRO A 122 -8.92 16.28 -14.61
CA PRO A 122 -10.12 16.76 -13.91
C PRO A 122 -10.19 16.46 -12.41
N GLY A 123 -9.55 15.39 -11.94
CA GLY A 123 -9.42 15.03 -10.53
C GLY A 123 -8.46 15.98 -9.79
N CYS A 124 -7.52 16.59 -10.51
CA CYS A 124 -6.58 17.55 -9.96
C CYS A 124 -7.15 18.97 -9.75
N GLY A 125 -7.28 19.38 -8.48
CA GLY A 125 -7.65 20.75 -8.11
C GLY A 125 -6.54 21.79 -8.30
N SER A 126 -5.27 21.36 -8.21
CA SER A 126 -4.07 22.20 -8.41
C SER A 126 -2.82 21.34 -8.63
N ASP A 127 -1.71 21.96 -9.03
CA ASP A 127 -0.39 21.31 -9.17
C ASP A 127 0.28 20.96 -7.81
N GLN A 128 -0.38 21.22 -6.69
CA GLN A 128 0.09 20.89 -5.34
C GLN A 128 -0.82 19.86 -4.65
N ASP A 129 -1.77 19.29 -5.40
CA ASP A 129 -2.72 18.32 -4.85
C ASP A 129 -2.13 16.91 -4.86
N ASP A 130 -2.28 16.21 -3.75
CA ASP A 130 -1.75 14.85 -3.57
C ASP A 130 -2.77 13.78 -4.03
N ASP A 131 -3.94 14.19 -4.49
CA ASP A 131 -5.03 13.33 -4.93
C ASP A 131 -5.45 13.72 -6.35
N GLU A 132 -5.21 12.81 -7.30
CA GLU A 132 -5.69 12.88 -8.68
C GLU A 132 -7.06 12.20 -8.83
N GLY A 133 -7.63 11.66 -7.74
CA GLY A 133 -8.88 10.93 -7.80
C GLY A 133 -10.03 11.76 -8.36
N ASP A 134 -10.54 11.31 -9.50
CA ASP A 134 -11.78 11.78 -10.09
C ASP A 134 -12.92 11.56 -9.08
N ASP A 135 -13.31 12.62 -8.35
CA ASP A 135 -14.45 12.64 -7.42
C ASP A 135 -15.79 12.57 -8.20
N VAL A 136 -15.80 11.83 -9.31
CA VAL A 136 -16.94 11.56 -10.16
C VAL A 136 -17.80 10.55 -9.41
N ALA A 137 -18.87 11.07 -8.81
CA ALA A 137 -19.89 10.23 -8.22
C ALA A 137 -20.27 9.11 -9.21
N PRO A 138 -20.32 7.84 -8.77
CA PRO A 138 -20.69 6.73 -9.64
C PRO A 138 -22.02 7.06 -10.32
N LEU A 139 -22.16 6.64 -11.59
CA LEU A 139 -23.39 6.87 -12.33
C LEU A 139 -24.59 6.36 -11.51
N PRO A 140 -25.72 7.10 -11.48
CA PRO A 140 -26.95 6.58 -10.89
C PRO A 140 -27.29 5.23 -11.52
N GLN A 141 -27.84 4.28 -10.76
CA GLN A 141 -28.17 2.93 -11.25
C GLN A 141 -29.02 2.97 -12.53
N CYS A 142 -29.88 3.98 -12.67
CA CYS A 142 -30.70 4.21 -13.85
C CYS A 142 -29.95 4.70 -15.11
N LEU A 143 -28.61 4.74 -15.09
CA LEU A 143 -27.73 5.20 -16.16
C LEU A 143 -26.39 4.44 -16.21
N ASP A 144 -26.18 3.41 -15.39
CA ASP A 144 -24.90 2.71 -15.28
C ASP A 144 -24.75 1.52 -16.25
N GLY A 145 -25.80 1.22 -17.02
CA GLY A 145 -25.82 0.15 -18.03
C GLY A 145 -25.98 -1.25 -17.45
N THR A 146 -26.29 -1.38 -16.17
CA THR A 146 -26.44 -2.65 -15.45
C THR A 146 -27.87 -2.79 -14.93
N ASP A 147 -28.38 -4.02 -14.91
CA ASP A 147 -29.62 -4.40 -14.22
C ASP A 147 -29.31 -4.58 -12.73
N ASN A 148 -29.60 -3.54 -11.93
CA ASN A 148 -29.20 -3.43 -10.52
C ASN A 148 -30.16 -4.12 -9.55
N ASP A 149 -31.42 -4.37 -9.92
CA ASP A 149 -32.39 -5.12 -9.11
C ASP A 149 -32.68 -6.55 -9.61
N GLY A 150 -32.25 -6.89 -10.83
CA GLY A 150 -32.27 -8.23 -11.39
C GLY A 150 -33.62 -8.62 -12.02
N ASP A 151 -34.47 -7.64 -12.34
CA ASP A 151 -35.80 -7.88 -12.92
C ASP A 151 -35.76 -8.07 -14.46
N GLY A 152 -34.61 -7.80 -15.07
CA GLY A 152 -34.33 -7.95 -16.49
C GLY A 152 -34.49 -6.68 -17.33
N TYR A 153 -34.82 -5.54 -16.74
CA TYR A 153 -34.73 -4.22 -17.37
C TYR A 153 -33.44 -3.52 -16.95
N VAL A 154 -33.09 -2.46 -17.68
CA VAL A 154 -31.80 -1.75 -17.53
C VAL A 154 -32.03 -0.26 -17.75
N ASP A 155 -31.49 0.56 -16.87
CA ASP A 155 -31.44 2.03 -16.96
C ASP A 155 -32.84 2.66 -17.10
N LEU A 156 -33.00 3.68 -17.97
CA LEU A 156 -34.28 4.32 -18.26
C LEU A 156 -35.33 3.41 -18.92
N ALA A 157 -34.96 2.18 -19.31
CA ALA A 157 -35.94 1.19 -19.75
C ALA A 157 -36.60 0.46 -18.56
N ASP A 158 -36.01 0.58 -17.37
CA ASP A 158 -36.47 0.00 -16.13
C ASP A 158 -37.66 0.76 -15.51
N PRO A 159 -38.74 0.06 -15.11
CA PRO A 159 -39.91 0.67 -14.46
C PRO A 159 -39.63 1.28 -13.08
N GLY A 160 -38.65 0.75 -12.36
CA GLY A 160 -38.13 1.24 -11.08
C GLY A 160 -37.34 2.54 -11.20
N CYS A 161 -37.00 2.99 -12.41
CA CYS A 161 -36.32 4.26 -12.66
C CYS A 161 -37.29 5.42 -12.93
N ALA A 162 -37.43 6.35 -11.95
CA ALA A 162 -38.27 7.54 -12.15
C ALA A 162 -37.64 8.59 -13.08
N SER A 163 -36.31 8.62 -13.14
CA SER A 163 -35.54 9.50 -14.02
C SER A 163 -34.09 9.01 -14.15
N ALA A 164 -33.34 9.58 -15.09
CA ALA A 164 -31.93 9.22 -15.29
C ALA A 164 -31.05 9.59 -14.07
N ALA A 165 -31.48 10.58 -13.29
CA ALA A 165 -30.80 10.98 -12.05
C ALA A 165 -31.31 10.22 -10.81
N ASP A 166 -32.24 9.26 -10.98
CA ASP A 166 -32.71 8.43 -9.88
C ASP A 166 -31.56 7.50 -9.45
N PRO A 167 -31.11 7.56 -8.18
CA PRO A 167 -29.98 6.76 -7.72
C PRO A 167 -30.28 5.28 -7.62
N ARG A 168 -31.56 4.86 -7.68
CA ARG A 168 -31.94 3.45 -7.55
C ARG A 168 -32.89 3.00 -8.63
N GLU A 169 -32.51 1.89 -9.26
CA GLU A 169 -33.36 1.04 -10.09
C GLU A 169 -33.97 0.03 -9.13
N SER A 170 -35.11 0.37 -8.51
CA SER A 170 -35.76 -0.56 -7.57
C SER A 170 -37.26 -0.42 -7.66
N ASP A 171 -37.89 -1.48 -8.14
CA ASP A 171 -39.31 -1.47 -8.44
C ASP A 171 -40.16 -1.38 -7.15
N PRO A 172 -41.15 -0.47 -7.07
CA PRO A 172 -42.01 -0.36 -5.89
C PRO A 172 -42.81 -1.63 -5.58
N GLU A 173 -42.97 -2.52 -6.57
CA GLU A 173 -43.81 -3.72 -6.51
C GLU A 173 -43.07 -4.98 -6.02
N GLU A 174 -41.74 -4.98 -5.92
CA GLU A 174 -40.96 -6.09 -5.33
C GLU A 174 -40.89 -6.05 -3.79
N ARG A 175 -41.83 -5.35 -3.13
CA ARG A 175 -42.06 -5.61 -1.70
C ARG A 175 -42.54 -7.07 -1.61
N PRO A 176 -41.76 -8.01 -1.04
CA PRO A 176 -42.27 -9.35 -0.85
C PRO A 176 -43.53 -9.21 0.00
N VAL A 177 -44.59 -9.88 -0.44
CA VAL A 177 -45.96 -9.67 0.04
C VAL A 177 -46.07 -9.86 1.56
N CYS A 178 -45.08 -10.53 2.16
CA CYS A 178 -44.92 -10.70 3.60
C CYS A 178 -44.73 -9.39 4.42
N ALA A 179 -44.50 -8.22 3.80
CA ALA A 179 -44.34 -6.95 4.52
C ALA A 179 -45.66 -6.28 4.99
N ASN A 180 -46.84 -6.82 4.61
CA ASN A 180 -48.15 -6.31 5.05
C ASN A 180 -48.81 -7.17 6.15
N GLY A 181 -48.18 -8.28 6.57
CA GLY A 181 -48.73 -9.21 7.56
C GLY A 181 -49.93 -10.02 7.08
N LEU A 182 -50.17 -10.10 5.77
CA LEU A 182 -51.18 -10.93 5.13
C LEU A 182 -50.48 -12.01 4.28
N ASP A 183 -51.00 -13.23 4.35
CA ASP A 183 -50.64 -14.34 3.49
C ASP A 183 -51.43 -14.21 2.18
N ASP A 184 -50.80 -13.59 1.19
CA ASP A 184 -51.41 -13.25 -0.10
C ASP A 184 -51.07 -14.29 -1.20
N ASP A 185 -50.15 -15.23 -0.96
CA ASP A 185 -49.80 -16.35 -1.85
C ASP A 185 -50.40 -17.70 -1.41
N SER A 186 -51.05 -17.75 -0.24
CA SER A 186 -51.91 -18.85 0.21
C SER A 186 -51.23 -20.22 0.28
N ASP A 187 -49.93 -20.26 0.56
CA ASP A 187 -49.16 -21.50 0.65
C ASP A 187 -49.20 -22.16 2.05
N GLY A 188 -49.70 -21.44 3.06
CA GLY A 188 -50.22 -21.98 4.33
C GLY A 188 -49.25 -22.11 5.49
#